data_AF-A0A2V6KHH2-F1
#
_entry.id   AF-A0A2V6KHH2-F1
#
_cell.length_a   1.000
_cell.length_b   1.000
_cell.length_c   1.000
_cell.angle_alpha   90.00
_cell.angle_beta   90.00
_cell.angle_gamma   90.00
#
_symmetry.space_group_name_H-M   'P 1'
#
loop_
_entity.id
_entity.type
_entity.pdbx_description
1 polymer ?
#
loop_
_entity_poly.entity_id
_entity_poly.type
_entity_poly.pdbx_seq_one_letter_code
_entity_poly.pdbx_strand_id
1 'polypeptide(L)'
;MNRLLWRYCFCDVNVTTFCLIVGGSTMISGVSWGVYLWVEGSLTGQFQSAGIVALSLLPTIIGFQLLLQGLVLDVVDLPRLPLTQLLGARHPRTRPAPLPSR
;
A
#
# COMPACT_ATOMS: atom_id res chain seq x y z
N MET A 1 -16.34 6.64 10.19
CA MET A 1 -15.45 6.25 9.06
C MET A 1 -13.95 6.29 9.40
N ASN A 2 -13.52 6.62 10.63
CA ASN A 2 -12.09 6.67 10.99
C ASN A 2 -11.54 5.39 11.65
N ARG A 3 -12.39 4.38 11.88
CA ARG A 3 -12.04 3.19 12.67
C ARG A 3 -11.34 2.10 11.85
N LEU A 4 -11.55 2.08 10.53
CA LEU A 4 -10.91 1.11 9.63
C LEU A 4 -9.50 1.58 9.23
N LEU A 5 -9.35 2.86 8.90
CA LEU A 5 -8.05 3.50 8.59
C LEU A 5 -7.04 3.37 9.74
N TRP A 6 -7.45 3.64 10.97
CA TRP A 6 -6.55 3.56 12.13
C TRP A 6 -6.10 2.13 12.45
N ARG A 7 -6.97 1.15 12.25
CA ARG A 7 -6.70 -0.24 12.67
C ARG A 7 -5.83 -1.00 11.67
N TYR A 8 -5.85 -0.61 10.40
CA TYR A 8 -4.91 -1.12 9.38
C TYR A 8 -3.58 -0.35 9.35
N CYS A 9 -3.58 0.95 9.63
CA CYS A 9 -2.39 1.80 9.45
C CYS A 9 -1.42 1.82 10.66
N PHE A 10 -1.88 1.55 11.89
CA PHE A 10 -1.06 1.78 13.10
C PHE A 10 -0.70 0.54 13.95
N CYS A 11 -1.32 -0.63 13.75
CA CYS A 11 -1.06 -1.80 14.63
C CYS A 11 -0.31 -2.97 13.97
N ASP A 12 -0.33 -3.11 12.64
CA ASP A 12 0.53 -4.04 11.91
C ASP A 12 1.43 -3.23 10.96
N VAL A 13 2.62 -2.88 11.44
CA VAL A 13 3.64 -2.16 10.64
C VAL A 13 4.27 -3.18 9.67
N ASN A 14 3.54 -3.52 8.63
CA ASN A 14 4.04 -4.34 7.53
C ASN A 14 4.73 -3.47 6.47
N VAL A 15 5.55 -4.07 5.62
CA VAL A 15 6.25 -3.43 4.50
C VAL A 15 5.27 -2.66 3.61
N THR A 16 4.06 -3.19 3.43
CA THR A 16 2.94 -2.55 2.72
C THR A 16 2.63 -1.15 3.27
N THR A 17 2.41 -1.03 4.59
CA THR A 17 2.07 0.23 5.25
C THR A 17 3.21 1.24 5.14
N PHE A 18 4.46 0.78 5.23
CA PHE A 18 5.63 1.64 5.05
C PHE A 18 5.70 2.21 3.62
N CYS A 19 5.53 1.37 2.59
CA CYS A 19 5.50 1.80 1.20
C CYS A 19 4.37 2.82 0.93
N LEU A 20 3.19 2.62 1.51
CA LEU A 20 2.06 3.54 1.35
C LEU A 20 2.31 4.90 2.00
N ILE A 21 2.83 4.93 3.22
CA ILE A 21 3.10 6.19 3.95
C ILE A 21 4.23 6.97 3.27
N VAL A 22 5.36 6.30 3.01
CA VAL A 22 6.54 6.95 2.41
C VAL A 22 6.23 7.37 0.97
N GLY A 23 5.65 6.46 0.17
CA GLY A 23 5.27 6.74 -1.22
C GLY A 23 4.27 7.89 -1.33
N GLY A 24 3.26 7.91 -0.46
CA GLY A 24 2.28 9.00 -0.40
C GLY A 24 2.92 10.34 -0.04
N SER A 25 3.76 10.38 1.02
CA SER A 25 4.44 11.60 1.44
C SER A 25 5.37 12.14 0.36
N THR A 26 6.16 11.28 -0.29
CA THR A 26 7.09 11.68 -1.35
C THR A 26 6.35 12.15 -2.61
N MET A 27 5.27 11.46 -3.00
CA MET A 27 4.45 11.86 -4.15
C MET A 27 3.84 13.23 -3.94
N ILE A 28 3.24 13.49 -2.77
CA ILE A 28 2.64 14.79 -2.45
C ILE A 28 3.70 15.91 -2.47
N SER A 29 4.88 15.65 -1.92
CA SER A 29 5.99 16.61 -1.94
C SER A 29 6.45 16.93 -3.37
N GLY A 30 6.59 15.92 -4.24
CA GLY A 30 7.01 16.09 -5.63
C GLY A 30 5.98 16.88 -6.45
N VAL A 31 4.70 16.55 -6.30
CA VAL A 31 3.60 17.27 -6.96
C VAL A 31 3.53 18.72 -6.49
N SER A 32 3.61 18.96 -5.17
CA SER A 32 3.56 20.32 -4.61
C SER A 32 4.71 21.19 -5.13
N TRP A 33 5.92 20.62 -5.21
CA TRP A 33 7.09 21.32 -5.72
C TRP A 33 6.98 21.62 -7.22
N GLY A 34 6.52 20.67 -8.03
CA GLY A 34 6.31 20.87 -9.47
C GLY A 34 5.25 21.93 -9.76
N VAL A 35 4.14 21.91 -9.03
CA VAL A 35 3.09 22.93 -9.13
C VAL A 35 3.62 24.29 -8.71
N TYR A 36 4.38 24.36 -7.61
CA TYR A 36 4.98 25.61 -7.14
C TYR A 36 5.88 26.25 -8.23
N LEU A 37 6.80 25.48 -8.81
CA LEU A 37 7.67 25.94 -9.90
C LEU A 37 6.91 26.45 -11.12
N TRP A 38 5.82 25.76 -11.47
CA TRP A 38 5.00 26.12 -12.63
C TRP A 38 4.22 27.42 -12.40
N VAL A 39 3.64 27.59 -11.20
CA VAL A 39 2.95 28.82 -10.80
C VAL A 39 3.93 29.98 -10.70
N GLU A 40 5.07 29.78 -10.06
CA GLU A 40 6.11 30.80 -9.93
C GLU A 40 6.63 31.26 -11.30
N GLY A 41 6.94 30.33 -12.22
CA GLY A 41 7.38 30.66 -13.57
C GLY A 41 6.31 31.43 -14.36
N SER A 42 5.03 31.08 -14.16
CA SER A 42 3.91 31.79 -14.79
C SER A 42 3.73 33.21 -14.27
N LEU A 43 4.00 33.45 -12.97
CA LEU A 43 3.84 34.77 -12.33
C LEU A 43 5.04 35.69 -12.54
N THR A 44 6.25 35.16 -12.53
CA THR A 44 7.50 35.95 -12.61
C THR A 44 7.96 36.23 -14.04
N GLY A 45 7.36 35.57 -15.03
CA GLY A 45 7.80 35.63 -16.44
C GLY A 45 9.19 35.01 -16.66
N GLN A 46 9.76 34.36 -15.64
CA GLN A 46 11.00 33.62 -15.72
C GLN A 46 10.73 32.30 -16.45
N PHE A 47 11.47 32.07 -17.53
CA PHE A 47 11.35 30.84 -18.30
C PHE A 47 11.92 29.67 -17.49
N GLN A 48 11.04 28.99 -16.75
CA GLN A 48 11.39 27.72 -16.14
C GLN A 48 11.57 26.68 -17.24
N SER A 49 12.83 26.28 -17.46
CA SER A 49 13.14 25.29 -18.49
C SER A 49 12.35 24.00 -18.22
N ALA A 50 11.91 23.34 -19.29
CA ALA A 50 11.19 22.07 -19.19
C ALA A 50 11.96 21.02 -18.36
N GLY A 51 13.30 21.10 -18.34
CA GLY A 51 14.16 20.25 -17.51
C GLY A 51 14.00 20.47 -16.01
N ILE A 52 13.85 21.71 -15.54
CA ILE A 52 13.67 22.00 -14.10
C ILE A 52 12.31 21.49 -13.62
N VAL A 53 11.27 21.67 -14.42
CA VAL A 53 9.95 21.10 -14.13
C VAL A 53 10.01 19.58 -14.17
N ALA A 54 10.75 18.98 -15.11
CA ALA A 54 10.95 17.53 -15.17
C ALA A 54 11.70 16.94 -13.96
N LEU A 55 12.56 17.71 -13.29
CA LEU A 55 13.22 17.24 -12.05
C LEU A 55 12.20 16.99 -10.93
N SER A 56 11.05 17.69 -10.92
CA SER A 56 9.96 17.42 -9.97
C SER A 56 9.20 16.12 -10.29
N LEU A 57 9.24 15.65 -11.55
CA LEU A 57 8.65 14.37 -11.93
C LEU A 57 9.40 13.19 -11.32
N LEU A 58 10.72 13.26 -11.17
CA LEU A 58 11.52 12.16 -10.62
C LEU A 58 11.06 11.70 -9.22
N PRO A 59 10.97 12.57 -8.19
CA PRO A 59 10.46 12.17 -6.88
C PRO A 59 8.97 11.80 -6.94
N THR A 60 8.18 12.42 -7.82
CA THR A 60 6.78 12.08 -8.01
C THR A 60 6.60 10.65 -8.53
N ILE A 61 7.42 10.26 -9.52
CA ILE A 61 7.44 8.90 -10.07
C ILE A 61 7.90 7.91 -9.01
N ILE A 62 8.95 8.22 -8.25
CA ILE A 62 9.41 7.33 -7.16
C ILE A 62 8.31 7.13 -6.11
N GLY A 63 7.63 8.21 -5.70
CA GLY A 63 6.49 8.11 -4.78
C GLY A 63 5.37 7.25 -5.35
N PHE A 64 5.02 7.44 -6.62
CA PHE A 64 4.02 6.62 -7.32
C PHE A 64 4.42 5.14 -7.41
N GLN A 65 5.69 4.84 -7.70
CA GLN A 65 6.20 3.47 -7.72
C GLN A 65 6.13 2.80 -6.34
N LEU A 66 6.43 3.53 -5.26
CA LEU A 66 6.29 3.03 -3.90
C LEU A 66 4.82 2.73 -3.54
N LEU A 67 3.89 3.57 -4.00
CA LEU A 67 2.45 3.32 -3.82
C LEU A 67 2.00 2.07 -4.57
N LEU A 68 2.44 1.89 -5.82
CA LEU A 68 2.18 0.68 -6.59
C LEU A 68 2.79 -0.56 -5.93
N GLN A 69 4.01 -0.45 -5.41
CA GLN A 69 4.66 -1.54 -4.68
C GLN A 69 3.88 -1.94 -3.43
N GLY A 70 3.38 -0.96 -2.68
CA GLY A 70 2.48 -1.20 -1.54
C GLY A 70 1.22 -1.96 -1.96
N LEU A 71 0.60 -1.56 -3.07
CA LEU A 71 -0.59 -2.26 -3.60
C LEU A 71 -0.28 -3.71 -4.01
N VAL A 72 0.86 -3.96 -4.64
CA VAL A 72 1.30 -5.30 -5.01
C VAL A 72 1.52 -6.17 -3.77
N LEU A 73 2.17 -5.62 -2.74
CA LEU A 73 2.39 -6.33 -1.47
C LEU A 73 1.07 -6.67 -0.77
N ASP A 74 0.10 -5.76 -0.79
CA ASP A 74 -1.25 -6.01 -0.23
C ASP A 74 -1.95 -7.20 -0.92
N VAL A 75 -1.83 -7.32 -2.24
CA VAL A 75 -2.38 -8.44 -3.01
C VAL A 75 -1.65 -9.75 -2.71
N VAL A 76 -0.34 -9.69 -2.50
CA VAL A 76 0.49 -10.89 -2.24
C VAL A 76 0.36 -11.39 -0.80
N ASP A 77 0.09 -10.50 0.17
CA ASP A 77 -0.04 -10.81 1.59
C ASP A 77 -1.34 -11.53 1.97
N LEU A 78 -2.16 -11.94 1.00
CA LEU A 78 -3.33 -12.77 1.27
C LEU A 78 -2.92 -14.04 2.05
N PRO A 79 -3.50 -14.29 3.24
CA PRO A 79 -3.05 -15.36 4.13
C PRO A 79 -3.25 -16.73 3.46
N ARG A 80 -2.14 -17.43 3.24
CA ARG A 80 -2.09 -18.74 2.56
C ARG A 80 -2.73 -19.88 3.35
N LEU A 81 -3.10 -19.65 4.61
CA LEU A 81 -3.75 -20.65 5.45
C LEU A 81 -5.26 -20.40 5.44
N PRO A 82 -6.06 -21.21 4.72
CA PRO A 82 -7.51 -21.08 4.74
C PRO A 82 -8.02 -21.22 6.17
N LEU A 83 -8.89 -20.31 6.61
CA LEU A 83 -9.55 -20.41 7.91
C LEU A 83 -10.27 -21.76 8.09
N THR A 84 -10.67 -22.40 6.98
CA THR A 84 -11.20 -23.76 6.94
C THR A 84 -10.23 -24.83 7.44
N GLN A 85 -8.92 -24.69 7.20
CA GLN A 85 -7.91 -25.61 7.74
C GLN A 85 -7.69 -25.39 9.25
N LEU A 86 -7.71 -24.14 9.72
CA LEU A 86 -7.61 -23.80 11.14
C LEU A 86 -8.84 -24.26 11.94
N LEU A 87 -10.05 -24.14 11.37
CA LEU A 87 -11.28 -24.67 11.99
C LEU A 87 -11.31 -26.20 11.98
N GLY A 88 -10.85 -26.84 10.90
CA GLY A 88 -10.77 -28.29 10.79
C GLY A 88 -9.78 -28.91 11.78
N ALA A 89 -8.65 -28.26 12.05
CA ALA A 89 -7.66 -28.71 13.04
C ALA A 89 -8.17 -28.59 14.49
N ARG A 90 -9.09 -27.66 14.78
CA ARG A 90 -9.71 -27.52 16.11
C ARG A 90 -10.84 -28.50 16.37
N HIS A 91 -11.34 -29.20 15.36
CA HIS A 91 -12.36 -30.24 15.54
C HIS A 91 -11.73 -31.62 15.28
N PRO A 92 -11.31 -32.36 16.32
CA PRO A 92 -10.93 -33.75 16.16
C PRO A 92 -12.17 -34.47 15.67
N ARG A 93 -12.16 -34.94 14.41
CA ARG A 93 -13.16 -35.91 13.94
C ARG A 93 -13.05 -37.12 14.85
N THR A 94 -13.97 -37.25 15.80
CA THR A 94 -14.31 -38.53 16.40
C THR A 94 -14.80 -39.41 15.25
N ARG A 95 -13.92 -40.27 14.76
CA ARG A 95 -14.26 -41.32 13.79
C ARG A 95 -15.40 -42.14 14.44
N PRO A 96 -16.61 -42.20 13.87
CA PRO A 96 -17.63 -43.09 14.42
C PRO A 96 -17.10 -44.52 14.28
N ALA A 97 -17.18 -45.28 15.39
CA ALA A 97 -16.73 -46.66 15.45
C ALA A 97 -17.41 -47.49 14.35
N PRO A 98 -16.71 -48.45 13.72
CA PRO A 98 -17.31 -49.30 12.70
C PRO A 98 -18.50 -50.05 13.30
N LEU A 99 -19.66 -49.94 12.64
CA LEU A 99 -20.88 -50.62 13.04
C LEU A 99 -20.62 -52.13 13.08
N PRO A 100 -21.07 -52.84 14.13
CA PRO A 100 -20.91 -54.29 14.19
C PRO A 100 -21.66 -54.93 13.03
N SER A 101 -20.92 -55.67 12.21
CA SER A 101 -21.46 -56.57 11.20
C SER A 101 -22.32 -57.60 11.92
N ARG A 102 -23.64 -57.51 11.73
CA ARG A 102 -24.58 -58.58 12.07
C ARG A 102 -24.37 -59.78 11.17
#